data_AF-A0AAU0ZDZ2-F1
#
_entry.id   AF-A0AAU0ZDZ2-F1
#
_cell.length_a   1.000
_cell.length_b   1.000
_cell.length_c   1.000
_cell.angle_alpha   90.00
_cell.angle_beta   90.00
_cell.angle_gamma   90.00
#
_symmetry.space_group_name_H-M   'P 1'
#
loop_
_entity.id
_entity.type
_entity.pdbx_description
1 polymer ?
#
loop_
_entity_poly.entity_id
_entity_poly.type
_entity_poly.pdbx_seq_one_letter_code
_entity_poly.pdbx_strand_id
1 'polypeptide(L)'
;MAKARWWRLRKVRIDTLCLRSVDRTVGVEAVLRLPSVMVLAVEDACTCFAYDDWNRRRPPLSQPWVRRRWQAEGKLLSAKVARLKELAAQCLDGAE
;
A
#
# COMPACT_ATOMS: atom_id res chain seq x y z
N MET A 1 -23.97 19.44 36.57
CA MET A 1 -22.70 19.85 35.92
C MET A 1 -21.90 18.60 35.57
N ALA A 2 -21.93 18.17 34.30
CA ALA A 2 -21.20 17.00 33.85
C ALA A 2 -19.77 17.41 33.42
N LYS A 3 -18.75 16.86 34.09
CA LYS A 3 -17.34 17.06 33.74
C LYS A 3 -17.07 16.39 32.39
N ALA A 4 -16.87 17.21 31.35
CA ALA A 4 -16.41 16.74 30.04
C ALA A 4 -15.08 15.98 30.22
N ARG A 5 -15.10 14.67 29.96
CA ARG A 5 -13.89 13.86 29.84
C ARG A 5 -13.21 14.22 28.53
N TRP A 6 -12.29 15.18 28.60
CA TRP A 6 -11.37 15.50 27.52
C TRP A 6 -10.53 14.27 27.21
N TRP A 7 -10.76 13.66 26.05
CA TRP A 7 -9.84 12.66 25.52
C TRP A 7 -8.50 13.35 25.27
N ARG A 8 -7.50 13.03 26.11
CA ARG A 8 -6.10 13.26 25.79
C ARG A 8 -5.79 12.41 24.56
N LEU A 9 -5.99 12.96 23.37
CA LEU A 9 -5.42 12.41 22.14
C LEU A 9 -3.91 12.49 22.32
N ARG A 10 -3.29 11.38 22.75
CA ARG A 10 -1.84 11.22 22.66
C ARG A 10 -1.48 11.54 21.21
N LYS A 11 -0.65 12.58 21.01
CA LYS A 11 -0.02 12.87 19.72
C LYS A 11 0.87 11.67 19.41
N VAL A 12 0.34 10.70 18.67
CA VAL A 12 1.16 9.61 18.12
C VAL A 12 2.01 10.26 17.03
N ARG A 13 3.32 10.34 17.26
CA ARG A 13 4.25 10.67 16.20
C ARG A 13 4.37 9.44 15.31
N ILE A 14 3.99 9.59 14.05
CA ILE A 14 4.21 8.57 13.04
C ILE A 14 5.52 8.96 12.38
N ASP A 15 6.61 8.32 12.81
CA ASP A 15 7.94 8.61 12.29
C ASP A 15 8.30 7.69 11.10
N THR A 16 7.52 6.63 10.89
CA THR A 16 7.70 5.65 9.82
C THR A 16 6.40 5.34 9.10
N LEU A 17 6.52 5.00 7.81
CA LEU A 17 5.45 4.56 6.93
C LEU A 17 5.71 3.11 6.50
N CYS A 18 4.71 2.25 6.66
CA CYS A 18 4.76 0.87 6.18
C CYS A 18 4.26 0.81 4.73
N LEU A 19 5.09 0.30 3.83
CA LEU A 19 4.77 0.02 2.44
C LEU A 19 4.34 -1.45 2.35
N ARG A 20 3.02 -1.68 2.42
CA ARG A 20 2.44 -3.01 2.66
C ARG A 20 2.62 -3.97 1.48
N SER A 21 2.58 -3.47 0.25
CA SER A 21 2.68 -4.34 -0.93
C SER A 21 4.11 -4.86 -1.12
N VAL A 22 5.09 -4.09 -0.68
CA VAL A 22 6.52 -4.42 -0.82
C VAL A 22 7.17 -4.94 0.47
N ASP A 23 6.42 -5.00 1.58
CA ASP A 23 6.88 -5.46 2.90
C ASP A 23 8.16 -4.72 3.36
N ARG A 24 8.06 -3.39 3.35
CA ARG A 24 9.13 -2.48 3.77
C ARG A 24 8.60 -1.38 4.66
N THR A 25 9.49 -0.79 5.45
CA THR A 25 9.20 0.37 6.28
C THR A 25 10.18 1.48 5.91
N VAL A 26 9.66 2.69 5.71
CA VAL A 26 10.47 3.86 5.35
C VAL A 26 10.23 4.99 6.36
N GLY A 27 11.25 5.79 6.66
CA GLY A 27 11.08 6.97 7.51
C GLY A 27 10.21 8.02 6.81
N VAL A 28 9.30 8.66 7.52
CA VAL A 28 8.44 9.73 6.95
C VAL A 28 9.29 10.86 6.39
N GLU A 29 10.41 11.20 7.03
CA GLU A 29 11.32 12.21 6.53
C GLU A 29 11.93 11.85 5.16
N ALA A 30 12.27 10.58 4.94
CA ALA A 30 12.79 10.12 3.65
C ALA A 30 11.71 10.20 2.56
N VAL A 31 10.46 9.86 2.89
CA VAL A 31 9.31 10.02 1.99
C VAL A 31 9.12 11.49 1.60
N LEU A 32 9.31 12.42 2.53
CA LEU A 32 9.14 13.85 2.27
C LEU A 32 10.30 14.48 1.50
N ARG A 33 11.53 13.99 1.69
CA ARG A 33 12.74 14.58 1.10
C ARG A 33 13.16 13.95 -0.22
N LEU A 34 12.89 12.67 -0.44
CA LEU A 34 13.34 11.93 -1.62
C LEU A 34 12.15 11.68 -2.56
N PRO A 35 12.10 12.33 -3.74
CA PRO A 35 10.99 12.16 -4.67
C PRO A 35 10.76 10.71 -5.12
N SER A 36 11.83 9.92 -5.27
CA SER A 36 11.74 8.49 -5.60
C SER A 36 11.02 7.70 -4.52
N VAL A 37 11.32 7.95 -3.24
CA VAL A 37 10.67 7.30 -2.10
C VAL A 37 9.22 7.77 -1.94
N MET A 38 8.94 9.05 -2.21
CA MET A 38 7.57 9.58 -2.25
C MET A 38 6.71 8.86 -3.29
N VAL A 39 7.21 8.76 -4.53
CA VAL A 39 6.50 8.09 -5.62
C VAL A 39 6.29 6.61 -5.29
N LEU A 40 7.30 5.94 -4.75
CA LEU A 40 7.19 4.55 -4.30
C LEU A 40 6.09 4.37 -3.25
N ALA A 41 6.03 5.27 -2.25
CA ALA A 41 5.01 5.23 -1.21
C ALA A 41 3.59 5.45 -1.75
N VAL A 42 3.41 6.39 -2.68
CA VAL A 42 2.13 6.64 -3.33
C VAL A 42 1.70 5.44 -4.17
N GLU A 43 2.61 4.87 -4.97
CA GLU A 43 2.31 3.70 -5.81
C GLU A 43 1.99 2.46 -4.97
N ASP A 44 2.67 2.25 -3.84
CA ASP A 44 2.33 1.18 -2.89
C ASP A 44 0.92 1.36 -2.32
N ALA A 45 0.56 2.58 -1.90
CA ALA A 45 -0.76 2.88 -1.37
C ALA A 45 -1.87 2.68 -2.43
N CYS A 46 -1.67 3.19 -3.65
CA CYS A 46 -2.58 2.98 -4.78
C CYS A 46 -2.74 1.49 -5.10
N THR A 47 -1.65 0.73 -5.04
CA THR A 47 -1.68 -0.72 -5.29
C THR A 47 -2.43 -1.46 -4.19
N CYS A 48 -2.27 -1.08 -2.93
CA CYS A 48 -3.06 -1.62 -1.82
C CYS A 48 -4.56 -1.37 -2.03
N PHE A 49 -4.95 -0.14 -2.39
CA PHE A 49 -6.36 0.18 -2.65
C PHE A 49 -6.93 -0.61 -3.83
N ALA A 50 -6.16 -0.77 -4.90
CA ALA A 50 -6.56 -1.57 -6.05
C ALA A 50 -6.74 -3.06 -5.67
N TYR A 51 -5.86 -3.61 -4.82
CA TYR A 51 -6.00 -4.98 -4.31
C TYR A 51 -7.24 -5.16 -3.44
N ASP A 52 -7.48 -4.23 -2.51
CA ASP A 52 -8.65 -4.26 -1.64
C ASP A 52 -9.94 -4.20 -2.46
N ASP A 53 -10.01 -3.30 -3.45
CA ASP A 53 -11.15 -3.19 -4.37
C ASP A 53 -11.35 -4.47 -5.20
N TRP A 54 -10.28 -4.97 -5.83
CA TRP A 54 -10.32 -6.21 -6.60
C TRP A 54 -10.83 -7.39 -5.76
N ASN A 55 -10.35 -7.53 -4.52
CA ASN A 55 -10.77 -8.60 -3.64
C ASN A 55 -12.24 -8.45 -3.19
N ARG A 56 -12.71 -7.22 -2.94
CA ARG A 56 -14.12 -6.94 -2.63
C ARG A 56 -15.06 -7.26 -3.78
N ARG A 57 -14.61 -7.08 -5.04
CA ARG A 57 -15.36 -7.40 -6.26
C ARG A 57 -15.33 -8.88 -6.64
N ARG A 58 -14.91 -9.79 -5.75
CA ARG A 58 -14.78 -11.22 -6.05
C ARG A 58 -16.11 -11.81 -6.54
N PRO A 59 -16.19 -12.32 -7.77
CA PRO A 59 -17.44 -12.84 -8.31
C PRO A 59 -17.79 -14.23 -7.74
N PRO A 60 -19.09 -14.57 -7.70
CA PRO A 60 -19.56 -15.87 -7.22
C PRO A 60 -19.06 -17.02 -8.10
N LEU A 61 -19.00 -18.22 -7.52
CA LEU A 61 -18.51 -19.43 -8.21
C LEU A 61 -19.32 -19.79 -9.47
N SER A 62 -20.61 -19.42 -9.51
CA SER A 62 -21.53 -19.66 -10.61
C SER A 62 -21.26 -18.83 -11.87
N GLN A 63 -20.33 -17.86 -11.83
CA GLN A 63 -20.03 -16.96 -12.95
C GLN A 63 -18.60 -17.17 -13.48
N PRO A 64 -18.33 -18.28 -14.20
CA PRO A 64 -16.97 -18.66 -14.57
C PRO A 64 -16.26 -17.65 -15.48
N TRP A 65 -17.00 -17.00 -16.40
CA TRP A 65 -16.42 -16.00 -17.30
C TRP A 65 -16.00 -14.72 -16.58
N VAL A 66 -16.82 -14.24 -15.64
CA VAL A 66 -16.50 -13.09 -14.80
C VAL A 66 -15.32 -13.42 -13.88
N ARG A 67 -15.27 -14.65 -13.33
CA ARG A 67 -14.13 -15.14 -12.56
C ARG A 67 -12.84 -15.17 -13.35
N ARG A 68 -12.85 -15.63 -14.61
CA ARG A 68 -11.66 -15.61 -15.47
C ARG A 68 -11.12 -14.19 -15.65
N ARG A 69 -12.00 -13.22 -15.89
CA ARG A 69 -11.61 -11.81 -15.99
C ARG A 69 -11.07 -11.27 -14.67
N TRP A 70 -11.73 -11.57 -13.55
CA TRP A 70 -11.26 -11.21 -12.21
C TRP A 70 -9.88 -11.81 -11.90
N GLN A 71 -9.63 -13.07 -12.27
CA GLN A 71 -8.32 -13.70 -12.13
C GLN A 71 -7.25 -13.03 -13.00
N ALA A 72 -7.58 -12.66 -14.24
CA ALA A 72 -6.66 -11.95 -15.12
C ALA A 72 -6.27 -10.57 -14.54
N GLU A 73 -7.24 -9.84 -13.99
CA GLU A 73 -6.98 -8.59 -13.25
C GLU A 73 -6.05 -8.83 -12.06
N GLY A 74 -6.29 -9.89 -11.27
CA GLY A 74 -5.43 -10.26 -10.15
C GLY A 74 -3.98 -10.57 -10.57
N LYS A 75 -3.78 -11.19 -11.74
CA LYS A 75 -2.43 -11.42 -12.30
C LYS A 75 -1.73 -10.10 -12.64
N LEU A 76 -2.44 -9.13 -13.22
CA LEU A 76 -1.89 -7.81 -13.52
C LEU A 76 -1.49 -7.06 -12.24
N LEU A 77 -2.34 -7.11 -11.21
CA LEU A 77 -2.03 -6.54 -9.90
C LEU A 77 -0.82 -7.22 -9.24
N SER A 78 -0.68 -8.54 -9.40
CA SER A 78 0.49 -9.29 -8.91
C SER A 78 1.77 -8.87 -9.61
N ALA A 79 1.73 -8.69 -10.94
CA ALA A 79 2.87 -8.19 -11.69
C ALA A 79 3.24 -6.75 -11.28
N LYS A 80 2.25 -5.88 -11.01
CA LYS A 80 2.49 -4.53 -10.49
C LYS A 80 3.21 -4.56 -9.14
N VAL A 81 2.80 -5.44 -8.23
CA VAL A 81 3.46 -5.61 -6.92
C VAL A 81 4.89 -6.12 -7.07
N ALA A 82 5.13 -7.10 -7.94
CA ALA A 82 6.48 -7.60 -8.20
C ALA A 82 7.40 -6.47 -8.69
N ARG A 83 6.93 -5.67 -9.66
CA ARG A 83 7.65 -4.50 -10.14
C ARG A 83 7.91 -3.46 -9.03
N LEU A 84 6.94 -3.22 -8.15
CA LEU A 84 7.13 -2.30 -7.02
C LEU A 84 8.17 -2.83 -6.02
N LYS A 85 8.24 -4.15 -5.80
CA LYS A 85 9.27 -4.76 -4.96
C LYS A 85 10.67 -4.57 -5.55
N GLU A 86 10.82 -4.72 -6.87
CA GLU A 86 12.09 -4.45 -7.55
C GLU A 86 12.50 -2.98 -7.43
N LEU A 87 11.56 -2.05 -7.65
CA LEU A 87 11.82 -0.62 -7.48
C LEU A 87 12.15 -0.25 -6.04
N ALA A 88 11.46 -0.87 -5.07
CA ALA A 88 11.75 -0.69 -3.65
C ALA A 88 13.18 -1.15 -3.31
N ALA A 89 13.61 -2.30 -3.83
CA ALA A 89 14.98 -2.76 -3.64
C ALA A 89 16.00 -1.78 -4.23
N GLN A 90 15.78 -1.28 -5.44
CA GLN A 90 16.68 -0.30 -6.07
C GLN A 90 16.74 1.03 -5.30
N CYS A 91 15.59 1.53 -4.84
CA CYS A 91 15.48 2.85 -4.21
C CYS A 91 15.87 2.86 -2.74
N LEU A 92 15.72 1.74 -2.04
CA LEU A 92 15.94 1.64 -0.59
C LEU A 92 17.24 0.92 -0.24
N ASP A 93 17.64 -0.07 -1.04
CA ASP A 93 18.85 -0.87 -0.79
C ASP A 93 20.04 -0.39 -1.64
N GLY A 94 19.81 0.39 -2.70
CA GLY A 94 20.85 0.91 -3.60
C GLY A 94 21.51 2.23 -3.18
N ALA A 95 21.34 2.65 -1.93
CA ALA A 95 21.88 3.91 -1.39
C ALA A 95 23.13 3.71 -0.50
N GLU A 96 23.93 2.67 -0.78
CA GLU A 96 25.30 2.52 -0.26
C GLU A 96 26.34 3.29 -1.08
#